data_AF-A0AA39ZRB7-F1
#
_entry.id   AF-A0AA39ZRB7-F1
#
_cell.length_a   1.000
_cell.length_b   1.000
_cell.length_c   1.000
_cell.angle_alpha   90.00
_cell.angle_beta   90.00
_cell.angle_gamma   90.00
#
_symmetry.space_group_name_H-M   'P 1'
#
loop_
_entity.id
_entity.type
_entity.pdbx_description
1 polymer ?
#
loop_
_entity_poly.entity_id
_entity_poly.type
_entity_poly.pdbx_seq_one_letter_code
_entity_poly.pdbx_strand_id
1 'polypeptide(L)'
;GNGTTTSFQYRVVDARYDSADPSRKGSLATIAASLGNSASPLYECVAQWPESWAGWYEGGHDIIWSDCIWNGAGSGQDKTVSFAVDWKKKVMYLSHTFACSDKKGSDGLATGLITLDFNCSAVAEDGTSYCVPKSTATGARPVLSISTKIAPAPLDATSTCVDNSKSYQSWQLEKWLRQYEMPPGAATLKSDTGPSFKLKSMANNDVFSCVTSGTQNNSIFEGVCKLNSGQVSTTTAKFRFDPKLNLLTITQHWECGNSSTFSAVGVSFVQATCDRGFNSDVFTCTSDPVWIGTEVV
;
A
#
# COMPACT_ATOMS: atom_id res chain seq x y z
N GLY A 1 -7.06 28.30 12.95
CA GLY A 1 -8.48 28.60 12.66
C GLY A 1 -9.30 27.40 13.08
N ASN A 2 -10.44 27.63 13.74
CA ASN A 2 -11.31 26.62 14.37
C ASN A 2 -11.41 25.31 13.57
N GLY A 3 -10.82 24.26 14.13
CA GLY A 3 -10.78 22.93 13.53
C GLY A 3 -12.12 22.23 13.69
N THR A 4 -12.94 22.28 12.64
CA THR A 4 -13.85 21.17 12.35
C THR A 4 -12.99 19.97 12.00
N THR A 5 -12.98 18.95 12.86
CA THR A 5 -12.47 17.62 12.51
C THR A 5 -13.29 17.08 11.34
N THR A 6 -12.79 17.26 10.13
CA THR A 6 -13.35 16.64 8.94
C THR A 6 -13.02 15.15 9.00
N SER A 7 -14.04 14.35 9.30
CA SER A 7 -13.98 12.90 9.16
C SER A 7 -14.64 12.48 7.86
N PHE A 8 -14.00 11.59 7.11
CA PHE A 8 -14.63 10.95 5.95
C PHE A 8 -15.13 9.56 6.36
N GLN A 9 -16.19 9.10 5.72
CA GLN A 9 -16.80 7.81 6.04
C GLN A 9 -16.91 6.96 4.79
N TYR A 10 -16.34 5.75 4.87
CA TYR A 10 -16.45 4.72 3.84
C TYR A 10 -17.23 3.56 4.39
N ARG A 11 -18.33 3.20 3.73
CA ARG A 11 -19.02 1.95 3.97
C ARG A 11 -18.21 0.81 3.33
N VAL A 12 -17.99 -0.24 4.09
CA VAL A 12 -17.53 -1.53 3.55
C VAL A 12 -18.78 -2.26 3.05
N VAL A 13 -18.96 -2.27 1.74
CA VAL A 13 -20.14 -2.83 1.05
C VAL A 13 -20.07 -4.35 1.07
N ASP A 14 -18.89 -4.89 0.80
CA ASP A 14 -18.58 -6.30 0.93
C ASP A 14 -17.15 -6.49 1.45
N ALA A 15 -16.91 -7.61 2.13
CA ALA A 15 -15.58 -8.01 2.53
C ALA A 15 -15.51 -9.54 2.55
N ARG A 16 -14.41 -10.09 2.07
CA ARG A 16 -14.16 -11.52 2.05
C ARG A 16 -12.68 -11.78 2.19
N TYR A 17 -12.34 -12.75 3.02
CA TYR A 17 -11.00 -13.30 3.12
C TYR A 17 -11.06 -14.76 2.71
N ASP A 18 -10.31 -15.13 1.69
CA ASP A 18 -10.13 -16.50 1.24
C ASP A 18 -8.71 -16.94 1.62
N SER A 19 -8.57 -18.09 2.26
CA SER A 19 -7.26 -18.70 2.50
C SER A 19 -7.30 -20.19 2.32
N ALA A 20 -6.13 -20.78 2.11
CA ALA A 20 -5.98 -22.20 2.31
C ALA A 20 -6.10 -22.58 3.79
N ASP A 21 -6.10 -23.87 4.04
CA ASP A 21 -5.94 -24.49 5.35
C ASP A 21 -4.64 -23.98 6.00
N PRO A 22 -4.71 -23.42 7.23
CA PRO A 22 -3.54 -22.92 7.95
C PRO A 22 -2.41 -23.95 8.15
N SER A 23 -2.70 -25.25 8.00
CA SER A 23 -1.71 -26.33 8.03
C SER A 23 -0.90 -26.48 6.73
N ARG A 24 -1.33 -25.87 5.62
CA ARG A 24 -0.65 -25.92 4.31
C ARG A 24 0.30 -24.73 4.13
N LYS A 25 1.59 -25.00 4.33
CA LYS A 25 2.66 -24.01 4.09
C LYS A 25 2.71 -23.56 2.63
N GLY A 26 2.90 -22.25 2.42
CA GLY A 26 3.15 -21.67 1.09
C GLY A 26 1.89 -21.42 0.24
N SER A 27 0.70 -21.56 0.83
CA SER A 27 -0.57 -21.27 0.15
C SER A 27 -0.82 -19.77 0.05
N LEU A 28 -1.74 -19.37 -0.83
CA LEU A 28 -2.14 -17.98 -1.01
C LEU A 28 -3.37 -17.64 -0.16
N ALA A 29 -3.39 -16.42 0.35
CA ALA A 29 -4.54 -15.79 0.95
C ALA A 29 -4.93 -14.56 0.12
N THR A 30 -6.22 -14.34 -0.04
CA THR A 30 -6.78 -13.21 -0.75
C THR A 30 -7.73 -12.47 0.17
N ILE A 31 -7.55 -11.16 0.27
CA ILE A 31 -8.54 -10.26 0.84
C ILE A 31 -9.17 -9.46 -0.30
N ALA A 32 -10.50 -9.37 -0.29
CA ALA A 32 -11.26 -8.46 -1.12
C ALA A 32 -12.19 -7.64 -0.22
N ALA A 33 -12.19 -6.32 -0.40
CA ALA A 33 -13.13 -5.42 0.24
C ALA A 33 -13.60 -4.36 -0.75
N SER A 34 -14.91 -4.15 -0.80
CA SER A 34 -15.52 -3.12 -1.65
C SER A 34 -15.90 -1.93 -0.78
N LEU A 35 -15.40 -0.74 -1.12
CA LEU A 35 -15.62 0.49 -0.37
C LEU A 35 -16.51 1.45 -1.15
N GLY A 36 -17.45 2.12 -0.47
CA GLY A 36 -18.30 3.13 -1.09
C GLY A 36 -18.80 4.16 -0.08
N ASN A 37 -19.34 5.27 -0.58
CA ASN A 37 -20.05 6.26 0.26
C ASN A 37 -21.55 5.93 0.40
N SER A 38 -22.02 4.89 -0.30
CA SER A 38 -23.41 4.46 -0.36
C SER A 38 -23.47 2.93 -0.43
N ALA A 39 -24.60 2.37 -0.88
CA ALA A 39 -24.71 0.94 -1.13
C ALA A 39 -23.94 0.48 -2.38
N SER A 40 -23.60 1.41 -3.28
CA SER A 40 -22.80 1.11 -4.46
C SER A 40 -21.31 1.22 -4.15
N PRO A 41 -20.49 0.21 -4.51
CA PRO A 41 -19.05 0.30 -4.34
C PRO A 41 -18.47 1.36 -5.28
N LEU A 42 -17.44 2.07 -4.82
CA LEU A 42 -16.63 3.03 -5.58
C LEU A 42 -15.21 2.50 -5.79
N TYR A 43 -14.67 1.78 -4.81
CA TYR A 43 -13.32 1.24 -4.85
C TYR A 43 -13.31 -0.24 -4.51
N GLU A 44 -12.50 -1.00 -5.23
CA GLU A 44 -12.23 -2.42 -4.96
C GLU A 44 -10.81 -2.57 -4.42
N CYS A 45 -10.72 -2.98 -3.16
CA CYS A 45 -9.47 -3.22 -2.44
C CYS A 45 -9.20 -4.73 -2.46
N VAL A 46 -8.37 -5.19 -3.40
CA VAL A 46 -8.07 -6.61 -3.57
C VAL A 46 -6.57 -6.81 -3.45
N ALA A 47 -6.16 -7.74 -2.59
CA ALA A 47 -4.77 -8.10 -2.45
C ALA A 47 -4.63 -9.61 -2.24
N GLN A 48 -3.55 -10.17 -2.77
CA GLN A 48 -3.21 -11.57 -2.62
C GLN A 48 -1.76 -11.70 -2.18
N TRP A 49 -1.53 -12.44 -1.09
CA TRP A 49 -0.20 -12.71 -0.56
C TRP A 49 -0.12 -14.13 0.02
N PRO A 50 1.08 -14.72 0.17
CA PRO A 50 1.24 -15.97 0.90
C PRO A 50 0.60 -15.93 2.29
N GLU A 51 -0.15 -16.96 2.67
CA GLU A 51 -0.88 -17.00 3.95
C GLU A 51 0.03 -16.82 5.17
N SER A 52 1.28 -17.29 5.08
CA SER A 52 2.32 -17.08 6.10
C SER A 52 2.58 -15.61 6.42
N TRP A 53 2.07 -14.70 5.61
CA TRP A 53 2.22 -13.26 5.72
C TRP A 53 0.95 -12.58 6.18
N ALA A 54 0.10 -13.23 6.97
CA ALA A 54 -1.19 -12.78 7.54
C ALA A 54 -1.38 -11.26 7.82
N GLY A 55 -1.30 -10.41 6.79
CA GLY A 55 -1.13 -8.96 6.89
C GLY A 55 0.29 -8.36 6.93
N TRP A 56 1.34 -9.17 7.07
CA TRP A 56 2.69 -8.76 7.46
C TRP A 56 3.78 -9.40 6.60
N TYR A 57 4.79 -8.63 6.19
CA TYR A 57 5.90 -9.16 5.37
C TYR A 57 6.76 -10.15 6.17
N GLU A 58 6.85 -11.41 5.70
CA GLU A 58 7.60 -12.51 6.34
C GLU A 58 7.30 -12.73 7.84
N GLY A 59 6.08 -12.39 8.30
CA GLY A 59 5.72 -12.47 9.73
C GLY A 59 6.42 -11.42 10.60
N GLY A 60 7.01 -10.39 9.99
CA GLY A 60 7.65 -9.26 10.64
C GLY A 60 6.66 -8.26 11.25
N HIS A 61 7.16 -7.03 11.48
CA HIS A 61 6.42 -5.96 12.16
C HIS A 61 5.91 -4.86 11.22
N ASP A 62 6.00 -5.05 9.89
CA ASP A 62 5.54 -4.09 8.89
C ASP A 62 4.31 -4.63 8.15
N ILE A 63 3.22 -3.86 8.19
CA ILE A 63 1.96 -4.23 7.55
C ILE A 63 2.06 -4.03 6.04
N ILE A 64 1.45 -4.92 5.26
CA ILE A 64 1.46 -4.86 3.80
C ILE A 64 0.30 -3.97 3.32
N TRP A 65 0.63 -2.86 2.67
CA TRP A 65 -0.34 -1.97 2.03
C TRP A 65 -0.60 -2.35 0.57
N SER A 66 -1.82 -2.19 0.11
CA SER A 66 -2.21 -2.36 -1.29
C SER A 66 -3.12 -1.23 -1.71
N ASP A 67 -3.15 -0.94 -3.01
CA ASP A 67 -4.07 0.03 -3.59
C ASP A 67 -5.50 -0.51 -3.65
N CYS A 68 -6.45 0.43 -3.66
CA CYS A 68 -7.83 0.15 -4.01
C CYS A 68 -8.13 0.80 -5.36
N ILE A 69 -8.65 0.01 -6.29
CA ILE A 69 -8.90 0.44 -7.66
C ILE A 69 -10.26 1.10 -7.74
N TRP A 70 -10.34 2.31 -8.30
CA TRP A 70 -11.61 2.95 -8.59
C TRP A 70 -12.36 2.16 -9.68
N ASN A 71 -13.59 1.74 -9.39
CA ASN A 71 -14.36 0.86 -10.27
C ASN A 71 -15.12 1.59 -11.39
N GLY A 72 -14.93 2.91 -11.53
CA GLY A 72 -15.62 3.73 -12.53
C GLY A 72 -17.03 4.18 -12.13
N ALA A 73 -17.53 3.79 -10.96
CA ALA A 73 -18.83 4.24 -10.46
C ALA A 73 -18.72 5.61 -9.78
N GLY A 74 -19.62 6.53 -10.14
CA GLY A 74 -19.71 7.88 -9.55
C GLY A 74 -18.47 8.75 -9.81
N SER A 75 -18.39 9.91 -9.15
CA SER A 75 -17.17 10.72 -9.12
C SER A 75 -16.46 10.44 -7.79
N GLY A 76 -15.37 9.68 -7.82
CA GLY A 76 -14.47 9.53 -6.67
C GLY A 76 -13.97 10.91 -6.22
N GLN A 77 -13.96 11.17 -4.91
CA GLN A 77 -13.41 12.41 -4.35
C GLN A 77 -11.92 12.28 -4.01
N ASP A 78 -11.42 11.05 -4.02
CA ASP A 78 -10.06 10.72 -3.65
C ASP A 78 -9.18 10.68 -4.89
N LYS A 79 -7.94 11.16 -4.73
CA LYS A 79 -6.88 10.93 -5.71
C LYS A 79 -6.43 9.47 -5.67
N THR A 80 -6.36 8.89 -4.48
CA THR A 80 -5.88 7.52 -4.25
C THR A 80 -6.53 6.96 -2.99
N VAL A 81 -6.77 5.65 -2.98
CA VAL A 81 -7.20 4.91 -1.79
C VAL A 81 -6.30 3.68 -1.65
N SER A 82 -5.91 3.38 -0.42
CA SER A 82 -5.05 2.23 -0.12
C SER A 82 -5.47 1.60 1.20
N PHE A 83 -5.26 0.31 1.33
CA PHE A 83 -5.68 -0.46 2.48
C PHE A 83 -4.57 -1.40 2.94
N ALA A 84 -4.66 -1.83 4.19
CA ALA A 84 -3.84 -2.88 4.75
C ALA A 84 -4.69 -3.72 5.72
N VAL A 85 -4.30 -4.97 5.97
CA VAL A 85 -5.07 -5.85 6.85
C VAL A 85 -4.12 -6.48 7.87
N ASP A 86 -4.44 -6.37 9.16
CA ASP A 86 -3.87 -7.22 10.20
C ASP A 86 -4.83 -8.37 10.43
N TRP A 87 -4.56 -9.52 9.81
CA TRP A 87 -5.45 -10.68 9.87
C TRP A 87 -5.50 -11.32 11.26
N LYS A 88 -4.45 -11.15 12.06
CA LYS A 88 -4.38 -11.67 13.43
C LYS A 88 -5.30 -10.89 14.36
N LYS A 89 -5.30 -9.56 14.25
CA LYS A 89 -6.21 -8.68 15.00
C LYS A 89 -7.58 -8.52 14.34
N LYS A 90 -7.75 -9.00 13.10
CA LYS A 90 -8.93 -8.79 12.25
C LYS A 90 -9.20 -7.29 12.04
N VAL A 91 -8.17 -6.50 11.81
CA VAL A 91 -8.27 -5.07 11.58
C VAL A 91 -7.94 -4.77 10.13
N MET A 92 -8.77 -3.95 9.49
CA MET A 92 -8.44 -3.34 8.21
C MET A 92 -8.15 -1.86 8.42
N TYR A 93 -7.03 -1.41 7.87
CA TYR A 93 -6.60 -0.03 7.85
C TYR A 93 -6.91 0.57 6.49
N LEU A 94 -7.27 1.84 6.49
CA LEU A 94 -7.58 2.60 5.28
C LEU A 94 -6.77 3.90 5.30
N SER A 95 -6.22 4.25 4.15
CA SER A 95 -5.57 5.52 3.88
C SER A 95 -6.10 6.05 2.55
N HIS A 96 -6.36 7.34 2.47
CA HIS A 96 -6.75 7.99 1.22
C HIS A 96 -6.25 9.41 1.15
N THR A 97 -6.08 9.91 -0.06
CA THR A 97 -5.71 11.30 -0.31
C THR A 97 -6.71 12.01 -1.20
N PHE A 98 -6.83 13.31 -0.99
CA PHE A 98 -7.81 14.15 -1.66
C PHE A 98 -7.21 15.54 -1.91
N ALA A 99 -7.68 16.21 -2.96
CA ALA A 99 -7.25 17.56 -3.25
C ALA A 99 -7.84 18.53 -2.21
N CYS A 100 -6.99 19.31 -1.55
CA CYS A 100 -7.43 20.38 -0.65
C CYS A 100 -8.00 21.56 -1.44
N SER A 101 -9.05 22.18 -0.92
CA SER A 101 -9.65 23.41 -1.47
C SER A 101 -8.85 24.68 -1.12
N ASP A 102 -7.53 24.56 -0.98
CA ASP A 102 -6.64 25.60 -0.45
C ASP A 102 -6.10 26.58 -1.50
N LYS A 103 -6.53 26.42 -2.77
CA LYS A 103 -6.06 27.17 -3.95
C LYS A 103 -4.55 27.05 -4.25
N LYS A 104 -3.81 26.24 -3.49
CA LYS A 104 -2.40 25.92 -3.72
C LYS A 104 -2.23 24.54 -4.36
N GLY A 105 -3.31 23.76 -4.42
CA GLY A 105 -3.31 22.42 -4.99
C GLY A 105 -2.62 21.40 -4.09
N SER A 106 -2.64 21.63 -2.78
CA SER A 106 -2.10 20.66 -1.82
C SER A 106 -3.00 19.43 -1.72
N ASP A 107 -2.41 18.33 -1.26
CA ASP A 107 -3.10 17.08 -1.00
C ASP A 107 -3.24 16.86 0.49
N GLY A 108 -4.45 16.47 0.90
CA GLY A 108 -4.74 16.00 2.26
C GLY A 108 -4.58 14.49 2.34
N LEU A 109 -4.17 14.01 3.51
CA LEU A 109 -4.12 12.60 3.86
C LEU A 109 -5.13 12.35 4.98
N ALA A 110 -5.90 11.26 4.88
CA ALA A 110 -6.74 10.80 5.97
C ALA A 110 -6.62 9.29 6.14
N THR A 111 -6.60 8.85 7.40
CA THR A 111 -6.42 7.46 7.78
C THR A 111 -7.51 7.01 8.73
N GLY A 112 -7.85 5.73 8.69
CA GLY A 112 -8.84 5.12 9.57
C GLY A 112 -8.63 3.62 9.70
N LEU A 113 -9.40 3.00 10.59
CA LEU A 113 -9.38 1.56 10.76
C LEU A 113 -10.77 1.05 11.11
N ILE A 114 -10.97 -0.24 10.89
CA ILE A 114 -12.17 -0.98 11.28
C ILE A 114 -11.79 -2.40 11.73
N THR A 115 -12.45 -2.88 12.77
CA THR A 115 -12.41 -4.30 13.11
C THR A 115 -13.41 -5.06 12.25
N LEU A 116 -12.96 -6.08 11.56
CA LEU A 116 -13.76 -6.97 10.73
C LEU A 116 -14.06 -8.26 11.51
N ASP A 117 -15.21 -8.31 12.17
CA ASP A 117 -15.67 -9.53 12.83
C ASP A 117 -16.08 -10.56 11.76
N PHE A 118 -15.17 -11.49 11.46
CA PHE A 118 -15.32 -12.49 10.41
C PHE A 118 -15.86 -13.81 10.96
N ASN A 119 -16.82 -14.41 10.26
CA ASN A 119 -17.22 -15.80 10.44
C ASN A 119 -16.62 -16.64 9.31
N CYS A 120 -15.82 -17.65 9.68
CA CYS A 120 -15.11 -18.49 8.73
C CYS A 120 -15.83 -19.83 8.52
N SER A 121 -15.82 -20.32 7.29
CA SER A 121 -16.25 -21.68 6.97
C SER A 121 -15.33 -22.71 7.64
N ALA A 122 -15.83 -23.92 7.83
CA ALA A 122 -14.92 -25.05 8.03
C ALA A 122 -14.00 -25.18 6.81
N VAL A 123 -12.81 -25.73 7.03
CA VAL A 123 -11.88 -26.06 5.95
C VAL A 123 -12.52 -27.16 5.09
N ALA A 124 -12.67 -26.90 3.79
CA ALA A 124 -13.19 -27.86 2.83
C ALA A 124 -12.19 -29.01 2.58
N GLU A 125 -12.65 -30.09 1.95
CA GLU A 125 -11.79 -31.26 1.65
C GLU A 125 -10.58 -30.93 0.76
N ASP A 126 -10.72 -29.91 -0.08
CA ASP A 126 -9.63 -29.39 -0.92
C ASP A 126 -8.61 -28.55 -0.13
N GLY A 127 -8.84 -28.34 1.16
CA GLY A 127 -8.00 -27.56 2.06
C GLY A 127 -8.15 -26.06 1.87
N THR A 128 -9.34 -25.57 1.48
CA THR A 128 -9.64 -24.13 1.39
C THR A 128 -10.65 -23.70 2.45
N SER A 129 -10.62 -22.43 2.84
CA SER A 129 -11.59 -21.80 3.73
C SER A 129 -11.88 -20.38 3.28
N TYR A 130 -13.07 -19.89 3.62
CA TYR A 130 -13.42 -18.50 3.38
C TYR A 130 -14.07 -17.90 4.62
N CYS A 131 -13.86 -16.60 4.80
CA CYS A 131 -14.38 -15.83 5.90
C CYS A 131 -15.11 -14.60 5.37
N VAL A 132 -16.32 -14.38 5.89
CA VAL A 132 -17.17 -13.22 5.56
C VAL A 132 -17.62 -12.52 6.85
N PRO A 133 -17.94 -11.21 6.82
CA PRO A 133 -18.42 -10.51 8.00
C PRO A 133 -19.58 -11.24 8.66
N LYS A 134 -19.49 -11.39 9.97
CA LYS A 134 -20.48 -12.09 10.77
C LYS A 134 -21.83 -11.37 10.66
N SER A 135 -22.86 -12.13 10.28
CA SER A 135 -24.22 -11.61 10.25
C SER A 135 -24.69 -11.15 11.64
N THR A 136 -25.60 -10.18 11.66
CA THR A 136 -26.28 -9.75 12.88
C THR A 136 -27.10 -10.88 13.50
N ALA A 137 -27.59 -10.70 14.73
CA ALA A 137 -28.47 -11.66 15.39
C ALA A 137 -29.75 -12.00 14.59
N THR A 138 -30.16 -11.12 13.67
CA THR A 138 -31.32 -11.31 12.77
C THR A 138 -30.94 -11.94 11.42
N GLY A 139 -29.68 -12.32 11.22
CA GLY A 139 -29.18 -12.92 9.98
C GLY A 139 -28.85 -11.92 8.86
N ALA A 140 -29.00 -10.60 9.10
CA ALA A 140 -28.68 -9.57 8.12
C ALA A 140 -27.16 -9.32 8.03
N ARG A 141 -26.70 -8.82 6.88
CA ARG A 141 -25.30 -8.36 6.73
C ARG A 141 -25.05 -7.16 7.66
N PRO A 142 -23.91 -7.11 8.38
CA PRO A 142 -23.60 -5.98 9.23
C PRO A 142 -23.36 -4.71 8.40
N VAL A 143 -23.71 -3.55 8.96
CA VAL A 143 -23.31 -2.26 8.41
C VAL A 143 -21.91 -1.96 8.94
N LEU A 144 -20.92 -2.12 8.07
CA LEU A 144 -19.52 -1.84 8.36
C LEU A 144 -19.14 -0.49 7.77
N SER A 145 -18.58 0.39 8.58
CA SER A 145 -18.11 1.71 8.13
C SER A 145 -16.80 2.09 8.78
N ILE A 146 -15.89 2.61 7.97
CA ILE A 146 -14.59 3.14 8.37
C ILE A 146 -14.72 4.66 8.44
N SER A 147 -14.44 5.21 9.61
CA SER A 147 -14.30 6.66 9.78
C SER A 147 -12.83 7.01 9.71
N THR A 148 -12.44 7.78 8.70
CA THR A 148 -11.08 8.30 8.59
C THR A 148 -11.01 9.70 9.19
N LYS A 149 -9.83 10.05 9.69
CA LYS A 149 -9.51 11.38 10.19
C LYS A 149 -8.34 11.93 9.40
N ILE A 150 -8.36 13.23 9.16
CA ILE A 150 -7.22 13.92 8.56
C ILE A 150 -5.96 13.63 9.39
N ALA A 151 -4.95 13.10 8.73
CA ALA A 151 -3.62 12.93 9.31
C ALA A 151 -3.05 14.32 9.64
N PRO A 152 -2.19 14.44 10.67
CA PRO A 152 -1.52 15.69 10.96
C PRO A 152 -0.88 16.29 9.70
N ALA A 153 -0.88 17.61 9.60
CA ALA A 153 -0.20 18.29 8.51
C ALA A 153 1.27 17.85 8.47
N PRO A 154 1.90 17.83 7.27
CA PRO A 154 3.34 17.64 7.14
C PRO A 154 4.09 18.51 8.14
N LEU A 155 5.14 17.96 8.72
CA LEU A 155 6.00 18.72 9.62
C LEU A 155 6.67 19.85 8.84
N ASP A 156 6.88 20.97 9.52
CA ASP A 156 7.63 22.06 8.91
C ASP A 156 9.10 21.68 8.72
N ALA A 157 9.80 22.36 7.81
CA ALA A 157 11.20 22.08 7.52
C ALA A 157 12.14 22.34 8.74
N THR A 158 11.64 22.98 9.79
CA THR A 158 12.38 23.27 11.03
C THR A 158 12.11 22.26 12.14
N SER A 159 11.21 21.29 11.92
CA SER A 159 10.79 20.32 12.91
C SER A 159 11.94 19.40 13.26
N THR A 160 12.01 18.99 14.53
CA THR A 160 13.10 18.14 14.97
C THR A 160 12.89 16.71 14.47
N CYS A 161 13.97 15.97 14.35
CA CYS A 161 13.92 14.55 13.99
C CYS A 161 13.10 13.71 14.99
N VAL A 162 13.05 14.14 16.26
CA VAL A 162 12.27 13.50 17.33
C VAL A 162 10.76 13.74 17.12
N ASP A 163 10.38 14.88 16.56
CA ASP A 163 8.99 15.15 16.20
C ASP A 163 8.59 14.32 14.98
N ASN A 164 9.52 14.16 14.03
CA ASN A 164 9.31 13.34 12.85
C ASN A 164 9.15 11.85 13.17
N SER A 165 9.94 11.31 14.10
CA SER A 165 9.83 9.89 14.50
C SER A 165 8.50 9.53 15.18
N LYS A 166 7.72 10.53 15.61
CA LYS A 166 6.37 10.34 16.18
C LYS A 166 5.24 10.57 15.17
N SER A 167 5.58 11.03 13.97
CA SER A 167 4.61 11.33 12.92
C SER A 167 4.34 10.10 12.07
N TYR A 168 3.12 9.99 11.54
CA TYR A 168 2.76 8.92 10.62
C TYR A 168 3.59 9.05 9.35
N GLN A 169 4.41 8.04 9.06
CA GLN A 169 5.27 8.05 7.89
C GLN A 169 4.52 7.45 6.73
N SER A 170 4.47 8.20 5.63
CA SER A 170 3.79 7.76 4.43
C SER A 170 4.45 8.34 3.20
N TRP A 171 4.33 7.58 2.12
CA TRP A 171 4.90 7.90 0.84
C TRP A 171 3.89 7.70 -0.26
N GLN A 172 3.88 8.64 -1.19
CA GLN A 172 3.24 8.48 -2.47
C GLN A 172 4.26 7.94 -3.47
N LEU A 173 3.98 6.75 -3.99
CA LEU A 173 4.71 6.18 -5.10
C LEU A 173 4.07 6.66 -6.39
N GLU A 174 4.85 7.26 -7.29
CA GLU A 174 4.38 7.77 -8.56
C GLU A 174 5.20 7.21 -9.72
N LYS A 175 4.56 7.09 -10.89
CA LYS A 175 5.24 6.72 -12.15
C LYS A 175 6.00 5.41 -12.03
N TRP A 176 5.38 4.40 -11.41
CA TRP A 176 5.92 3.05 -11.40
C TRP A 176 6.18 2.59 -12.83
N LEU A 177 7.39 2.11 -13.08
CA LEU A 177 7.79 1.57 -14.37
C LEU A 177 8.75 0.40 -14.14
N ARG A 178 8.41 -0.75 -14.71
CA ARG A 178 9.29 -1.91 -14.86
C ARG A 178 9.15 -2.45 -16.28
N GLN A 179 10.27 -2.79 -16.91
CA GLN A 179 10.27 -3.41 -18.23
C GLN A 179 11.01 -4.73 -18.17
N TYR A 180 10.43 -5.77 -18.75
CA TYR A 180 11.09 -7.06 -18.87
C TYR A 180 10.85 -7.67 -20.25
N GLU A 181 11.81 -8.46 -20.71
CA GLU A 181 11.77 -9.11 -22.01
C GLU A 181 11.46 -10.60 -21.82
N MET A 182 10.37 -11.06 -22.42
CA MET A 182 9.94 -12.46 -22.39
C MET A 182 9.41 -12.86 -23.77
N PRO A 183 10.18 -13.67 -24.53
CA PRO A 183 9.72 -14.18 -25.82
C PRO A 183 8.43 -15.01 -25.69
N PRO A 184 7.55 -15.03 -26.71
CA PRO A 184 6.36 -15.87 -26.71
C PRO A 184 6.67 -17.33 -26.40
N GLY A 185 6.02 -17.87 -25.36
CA GLY A 185 6.19 -19.26 -24.94
C GLY A 185 7.47 -19.57 -24.13
N ALA A 186 8.28 -18.56 -23.80
CA ALA A 186 9.44 -18.75 -22.94
C ALA A 186 9.04 -18.98 -21.47
N ALA A 187 9.76 -19.86 -20.78
CA ALA A 187 9.58 -20.12 -19.35
C ALA A 187 10.40 -19.17 -18.46
N THR A 188 11.28 -18.37 -19.04
CA THR A 188 12.24 -17.51 -18.33
C THR A 188 12.36 -16.15 -19.00
N LEU A 189 12.57 -15.11 -18.19
CA LEU A 189 12.86 -13.76 -18.65
C LEU A 189 14.25 -13.69 -19.28
N LYS A 190 14.38 -12.94 -20.37
CA LYS A 190 15.68 -12.63 -21.00
C LYS A 190 16.35 -11.42 -20.35
N SER A 191 15.56 -10.42 -19.99
CA SER A 191 16.03 -9.23 -19.27
C SER A 191 14.92 -8.64 -18.41
N ASP A 192 15.31 -7.91 -17.37
CA ASP A 192 14.39 -7.18 -16.49
C ASP A 192 15.12 -5.95 -15.95
N THR A 193 14.56 -4.77 -16.19
CA THR A 193 15.12 -3.50 -15.74
C THR A 193 15.02 -3.33 -14.23
N GLY A 194 14.15 -4.10 -13.58
CA GLY A 194 13.66 -3.78 -12.26
C GLY A 194 12.76 -2.55 -12.26
N PRO A 195 12.22 -2.19 -11.09
CA PRO A 195 11.37 -1.02 -10.97
C PRO A 195 12.16 0.29 -10.98
N SER A 196 11.48 1.33 -11.45
CA SER A 196 11.82 2.73 -11.30
C SER A 196 10.54 3.50 -10.96
N PHE A 197 10.65 4.50 -10.09
CA PHE A 197 9.52 5.29 -9.62
C PHE A 197 9.99 6.58 -8.96
N LYS A 198 9.06 7.51 -8.74
CA LYS A 198 9.25 8.63 -7.82
C LYS A 198 8.61 8.32 -6.49
N LEU A 199 9.29 8.71 -5.43
CA LEU A 199 8.82 8.56 -4.06
C LEU A 199 8.68 9.95 -3.44
N LYS A 200 7.48 10.32 -3.03
CA LYS A 200 7.22 11.58 -2.34
C LYS A 200 6.89 11.29 -0.88
N SER A 201 7.75 11.72 0.03
CA SER A 201 7.50 11.62 1.47
C SER A 201 6.53 12.71 1.91
N MET A 202 5.48 12.34 2.63
CA MET A 202 4.54 13.33 3.17
C MET A 202 5.02 14.00 4.43
N ALA A 203 5.89 13.35 5.19
CA ALA A 203 6.35 13.88 6.46
C ALA A 203 7.13 15.19 6.27
N ASN A 204 7.91 15.28 5.20
CA ASN A 204 8.79 16.42 4.93
C ASN A 204 8.75 16.94 3.47
N ASN A 205 7.87 16.40 2.62
CA ASN A 205 7.74 16.73 1.18
C ASN A 205 8.97 16.40 0.32
N ASP A 206 9.90 15.59 0.81
CA ASP A 206 11.04 15.13 0.00
C ASP A 206 10.54 14.33 -1.20
N VAL A 207 11.10 14.63 -2.37
CA VAL A 207 10.83 13.86 -3.60
C VAL A 207 12.10 13.16 -4.02
N PHE A 208 12.07 11.84 -4.07
CA PHE A 208 13.18 11.00 -4.53
C PHE A 208 12.88 10.37 -5.89
N SER A 209 13.92 10.20 -6.70
CA SER A 209 13.91 9.33 -7.88
C SER A 209 14.58 8.01 -7.53
N CYS A 210 13.80 6.93 -7.55
CA CYS A 210 14.24 5.59 -7.23
C CYS A 210 14.48 4.80 -8.51
N VAL A 211 15.66 4.21 -8.64
CA VAL A 211 16.02 3.30 -9.74
C VAL A 211 16.74 2.10 -9.18
N THR A 212 16.52 0.95 -9.80
CA THR A 212 17.27 -0.28 -9.49
C THR A 212 18.76 -0.02 -9.69
N SER A 213 19.59 -0.50 -8.75
CA SER A 213 21.05 -0.33 -8.78
C SER A 213 21.77 -1.62 -8.43
N GLY A 214 22.90 -1.88 -9.07
CA GLY A 214 23.78 -3.01 -8.76
C GLY A 214 23.42 -4.32 -9.46
N THR A 215 24.24 -5.35 -9.22
CA THR A 215 24.07 -6.69 -9.78
C THR A 215 22.98 -7.44 -9.00
N GLN A 216 21.99 -7.95 -9.72
CA GLN A 216 20.83 -8.67 -9.19
C GLN A 216 21.25 -10.03 -8.60
N ASN A 217 21.58 -10.08 -7.31
CA ASN A 217 21.77 -11.35 -6.64
C ASN A 217 20.40 -11.87 -6.16
N ASN A 218 20.05 -13.10 -6.54
CA ASN A 218 18.90 -13.84 -6.00
C ASN A 218 17.51 -13.32 -6.37
N SER A 219 17.30 -12.82 -7.61
CA SER A 219 15.98 -12.45 -8.15
C SER A 219 15.25 -11.30 -7.43
N ILE A 220 15.93 -10.56 -6.55
CA ILE A 220 15.37 -9.39 -5.83
C ILE A 220 16.06 -8.13 -6.35
N PHE A 221 15.26 -7.10 -6.63
CA PHE A 221 15.73 -5.80 -7.06
C PHE A 221 16.00 -4.91 -5.86
N GLU A 222 17.20 -4.35 -5.77
CA GLU A 222 17.53 -3.32 -4.78
C GLU A 222 17.87 -2.01 -5.49
N GLY A 223 17.59 -0.88 -4.83
CA GLY A 223 17.89 0.42 -5.41
C GLY A 223 17.99 1.53 -4.38
N VAL A 224 18.74 2.58 -4.74
CA VAL A 224 18.87 3.80 -3.95
C VAL A 224 18.02 4.90 -4.58
N CYS A 225 17.29 5.62 -3.75
CA CYS A 225 16.46 6.74 -4.14
C CYS A 225 17.24 8.05 -3.97
N LYS A 226 17.46 8.76 -5.08
CA LYS A 226 18.19 10.03 -5.08
C LYS A 226 17.23 11.20 -4.94
N LEU A 227 17.52 12.13 -4.04
CA LEU A 227 16.70 13.33 -3.85
C LEU A 227 16.68 14.20 -5.13
N ASN A 228 15.49 14.65 -5.54
CA ASN A 228 15.28 15.52 -6.70
C ASN A 228 15.47 17.00 -6.34
N SER A 229 16.59 17.39 -5.74
CA SER A 229 16.98 18.81 -5.61
C SER A 229 18.41 18.90 -5.05
N GLY A 230 19.12 19.98 -5.39
CA GLY A 230 20.45 20.30 -4.83
C GLY A 230 20.41 20.73 -3.35
N GLN A 231 19.48 20.20 -2.56
CA GLN A 231 19.43 20.38 -1.12
C GLN A 231 20.32 19.33 -0.46
N VAL A 232 21.16 19.78 0.48
CA VAL A 232 21.84 18.88 1.41
C VAL A 232 20.75 18.36 2.35
N SER A 233 20.15 17.23 2.01
CA SER A 233 19.18 16.57 2.86
C SER A 233 19.88 15.61 3.79
N THR A 234 19.48 15.60 5.06
CA THR A 234 19.85 14.58 6.04
C THR A 234 19.02 13.30 5.87
N THR A 235 18.23 13.20 4.80
CA THR A 235 17.37 12.05 4.51
C THR A 235 17.89 11.25 3.34
N THR A 236 17.86 9.92 3.49
CA THR A 236 18.15 8.99 2.40
C THR A 236 17.01 7.99 2.28
N ALA A 237 16.80 7.46 1.09
CA ALA A 237 15.81 6.41 0.87
C ALA A 237 16.38 5.30 0.00
N LYS A 238 15.98 4.07 0.28
CA LYS A 238 16.30 2.88 -0.49
C LYS A 238 15.06 2.02 -0.64
N PHE A 239 15.08 1.14 -1.63
CA PHE A 239 14.02 0.16 -1.81
C PHE A 239 14.56 -1.24 -2.08
N ARG A 240 13.71 -2.22 -1.80
CA ARG A 240 13.86 -3.62 -2.16
C ARG A 240 12.55 -4.07 -2.80
N PHE A 241 12.60 -4.73 -3.95
CA PHE A 241 11.43 -5.25 -4.65
C PHE A 241 11.60 -6.73 -4.95
N ASP A 242 10.67 -7.54 -4.43
CA ASP A 242 10.58 -8.96 -4.74
C ASP A 242 9.59 -9.16 -5.91
N PRO A 243 10.08 -9.48 -7.12
CA PRO A 243 9.24 -9.64 -8.30
C PRO A 243 8.42 -10.93 -8.32
N LYS A 244 8.73 -11.92 -7.47
CA LYS A 244 7.92 -13.14 -7.36
C LYS A 244 6.67 -12.89 -6.54
N LEU A 245 6.78 -11.98 -5.58
CA LEU A 245 5.76 -11.67 -4.60
C LEU A 245 5.08 -10.32 -4.87
N ASN A 246 5.60 -9.56 -5.83
CA ASN A 246 5.22 -8.18 -6.15
C ASN A 246 5.22 -7.27 -4.92
N LEU A 247 6.16 -7.49 -4.01
CA LEU A 247 6.30 -6.67 -2.80
C LEU A 247 7.43 -5.67 -2.93
N LEU A 248 7.10 -4.41 -2.69
CA LEU A 248 8.02 -3.31 -2.54
C LEU A 248 8.19 -2.95 -1.07
N THR A 249 9.41 -2.99 -0.58
CA THR A 249 9.81 -2.45 0.72
C THR A 249 10.57 -1.15 0.50
N ILE A 250 10.14 -0.10 1.17
CA ILE A 250 10.79 1.21 1.18
C ILE A 250 11.37 1.44 2.56
N THR A 251 12.61 1.90 2.62
CA THR A 251 13.21 2.38 3.86
C THR A 251 13.68 3.80 3.65
N GLN A 252 13.09 4.74 4.36
CA GLN A 252 13.62 6.09 4.49
C GLN A 252 14.39 6.18 5.82
N HIS A 253 15.55 6.83 5.77
CA HIS A 253 16.43 7.04 6.92
C HIS A 253 16.64 8.55 7.10
N TRP A 254 16.67 8.98 8.36
CA TRP A 254 16.89 10.36 8.75
C TRP A 254 18.09 10.46 9.68
N GLU A 255 19.04 11.31 9.32
CA GLU A 255 20.16 11.70 10.17
C GLU A 255 19.77 12.94 10.98
N CYS A 256 19.71 12.79 12.31
CA CYS A 256 19.16 13.80 13.20
C CYS A 256 20.23 14.69 13.86
N GLY A 257 21.46 14.73 13.33
CA GLY A 257 22.57 15.45 13.96
C GLY A 257 23.26 14.61 15.04
N ASN A 258 23.46 15.15 16.25
CA ASN A 258 24.31 14.64 17.35
C ASN A 258 23.99 13.19 17.83
N SER A 259 24.24 12.20 16.97
CA SER A 259 24.10 10.75 17.15
C SER A 259 22.70 10.13 17.15
N SER A 260 21.62 10.89 16.98
CA SER A 260 20.30 10.29 16.76
C SER A 260 20.05 10.04 15.27
N THR A 261 19.48 8.88 14.98
CA THR A 261 18.95 8.52 13.66
C THR A 261 17.64 7.79 13.86
N PHE A 262 16.77 7.82 12.86
CA PHE A 262 15.65 6.88 12.82
C PHE A 262 15.41 6.43 11.38
N SER A 263 14.74 5.29 11.25
CA SER A 263 14.32 4.75 9.97
C SER A 263 12.85 4.39 10.04
N ALA A 264 12.16 4.54 8.93
CA ALA A 264 10.78 4.14 8.77
C ALA A 264 10.69 3.22 7.56
N VAL A 265 9.88 2.18 7.70
CA VAL A 265 9.72 1.15 6.69
C VAL A 265 8.27 1.14 6.24
N GLY A 266 8.07 1.18 4.93
CA GLY A 266 6.77 0.97 4.30
C GLY A 266 6.83 -0.26 3.41
N VAL A 267 5.82 -1.13 3.49
CA VAL A 267 5.71 -2.30 2.60
C VAL A 267 4.44 -2.18 1.79
N SER A 268 4.53 -2.42 0.49
CA SER A 268 3.40 -2.37 -0.41
C SER A 268 3.40 -3.51 -1.43
N PHE A 269 2.22 -4.05 -1.68
CA PHE A 269 1.92 -4.90 -2.82
C PHE A 269 1.67 -4.05 -4.06
N VAL A 270 2.35 -4.35 -5.16
CA VAL A 270 2.31 -3.57 -6.40
C VAL A 270 1.61 -4.37 -7.50
N GLN A 271 0.39 -3.97 -7.85
CA GLN A 271 -0.45 -4.69 -8.83
C GLN A 271 -0.18 -4.31 -10.31
N ALA A 272 0.76 -3.39 -10.59
CA ALA A 272 1.08 -2.78 -11.90
C ALA A 272 0.57 -3.52 -13.17
N THR A 273 -0.14 -2.79 -14.02
CA THR A 273 -0.64 -3.26 -15.31
C THR A 273 0.51 -3.39 -16.30
N CYS A 274 0.67 -4.58 -16.90
CA CYS A 274 1.69 -4.84 -17.92
C CYS A 274 1.07 -4.94 -19.31
N ASP A 275 1.60 -4.18 -20.27
CA ASP A 275 1.25 -4.29 -21.69
C ASP A 275 2.45 -4.77 -22.51
N ARG A 276 2.17 -5.52 -23.57
CA ARG A 276 3.16 -5.97 -24.55
C ARG A 276 2.84 -5.32 -25.89
N GLY A 277 3.75 -4.45 -26.34
CA GLY A 277 3.61 -3.80 -27.64
C GLY A 277 3.44 -4.81 -28.78
N PHE A 278 2.74 -4.40 -29.84
CA PHE A 278 2.55 -5.23 -31.04
C PHE A 278 3.90 -5.67 -31.62
N ASN A 279 4.09 -6.98 -31.83
CA ASN A 279 5.35 -7.59 -32.27
C ASN A 279 6.57 -7.28 -31.39
N SER A 280 6.38 -7.09 -30.08
CA SER A 280 7.45 -6.88 -29.11
C SER A 280 7.53 -8.04 -28.13
N ASP A 281 8.75 -8.42 -27.73
CA ASP A 281 9.01 -9.32 -26.60
C ASP A 281 9.11 -8.55 -25.27
N VAL A 282 9.01 -7.22 -25.32
CA VAL A 282 9.12 -6.33 -24.15
C VAL A 282 7.74 -6.06 -23.56
N PHE A 283 7.59 -6.41 -22.29
CA PHE A 283 6.48 -6.02 -21.45
C PHE A 283 6.83 -4.74 -20.70
N THR A 284 5.92 -3.77 -20.71
CA THR A 284 6.03 -2.53 -19.95
C THR A 284 4.94 -2.50 -18.90
N CYS A 285 5.35 -2.48 -17.63
CA CYS A 285 4.45 -2.48 -16.49
C CYS A 285 4.40 -1.10 -15.83
N THR A 286 3.20 -0.56 -15.68
CA THR A 286 2.96 0.75 -15.07
C THR A 286 1.83 0.68 -14.04
N SER A 287 1.86 1.56 -13.05
CA SER A 287 0.82 1.68 -12.04
C SER A 287 0.50 3.16 -11.81
N ASP A 288 -0.76 3.43 -11.51
CA ASP A 288 -1.20 4.73 -10.98
C ASP A 288 -0.53 5.01 -9.62
N PRO A 289 -0.61 6.24 -9.10
CA PRO A 289 0.00 6.54 -7.82
C PRO A 289 -0.51 5.64 -6.68
N VAL A 290 0.40 4.99 -5.95
CA VAL A 290 0.09 4.09 -4.83
C VAL A 290 0.54 4.72 -3.53
N TRP A 291 -0.24 4.55 -2.47
CA TRP A 291 0.13 5.00 -1.13
C TRP A 291 0.66 3.88 -0.26
N ILE A 292 1.76 4.20 0.42
CA ILE A 292 2.45 3.30 1.31
C ILE A 292 2.57 4.01 2.64
N GLY A 293 2.14 3.37 3.72
CA GLY A 293 2.20 3.95 5.06
C GLY A 293 2.92 3.04 6.04
N THR A 294 3.25 3.58 7.22
CA THR A 294 3.57 2.78 8.40
C THR A 294 2.29 2.31 9.11
N GLU A 295 2.41 1.65 10.26
CA GLU A 295 1.27 1.49 11.18
C GLU A 295 0.69 2.89 11.52
N VAL A 296 -0.64 2.99 11.60
CA VAL A 296 -1.35 4.24 11.92
C VAL A 296 -0.89 4.74 13.30
N VAL A 297 -0.53 6.03 13.40
CA VAL A 297 -0.13 6.68 14.67
C VAL A 297 -1.32 6.87 15.60
#